data_AF-D5MLD4-F1
#
_entry.id   AF-D5MLD4-F1
#
_cell.length_a   1.000
_cell.length_b   1.000
_cell.length_c   1.000
_cell.angle_alpha   90.00
_cell.angle_beta   90.00
_cell.angle_gamma   90.00
#
_symmetry.space_group_name_H-M   'P 1'
#
loop_
_entity.id
_entity.type
_entity.pdbx_description
1 polymer ?
#
loop_
_entity_poly.entity_id
_entity_poly.type
_entity_poly.pdbx_seq_one_letter_code
_entity_poly.pdbx_strand_id
1 'polypeptide(L)' 'MKKIVAEPYRDIDFSRAKRGAVIKPEPGKTKISIRLDNAILDYFRSLADEAGGGSYQTLINNALSAYIQQ' A
#
# COMPACT_ATOMS: atom_id res chain seq x y z
N MET A 1 4.92 -3.02 -34.77
CA MET A 1 4.13 -2.80 -33.53
C MET A 1 2.70 -3.28 -33.79
N LYS A 2 2.22 -4.30 -33.07
CA LYS A 2 0.83 -4.78 -33.21
C LYS A 2 -0.10 -3.68 -32.70
N LYS A 3 -0.96 -3.14 -33.57
CA LYS A 3 -2.03 -2.22 -33.15
C LYS A 3 -2.99 -3.02 -32.27
N ILE A 4 -2.99 -2.76 -30.98
CA ILE A 4 -3.97 -3.32 -30.05
C ILE A 4 -5.24 -2.51 -30.27
N VAL A 5 -6.25 -3.12 -30.87
CA VAL A 5 -7.55 -2.49 -31.07
C VAL A 5 -8.21 -2.37 -29.69
N ALA A 6 -8.66 -1.17 -29.32
CA ALA A 6 -9.40 -0.97 -28.08
C ALA A 6 -10.64 -1.86 -28.07
N GLU A 7 -10.94 -2.50 -26.94
CA GLU A 7 -12.19 -3.26 -26.81
C GLU A 7 -13.38 -2.31 -27.04
N PRO A 8 -14.42 -2.75 -27.77
CA PRO A 8 -15.63 -1.95 -27.96
C PRO A 8 -16.28 -1.63 -26.60
N TYR A 9 -16.94 -0.48 -26.53
CA TYR A 9 -17.60 0.00 -25.31
C TYR A 9 -18.51 -1.10 -24.72
N ARG A 10 -18.20 -1.55 -23.51
CA ARG A 10 -19.04 -2.49 -22.76
C ARG A 10 -20.02 -1.71 -21.90
N ASP A 11 -21.30 -1.96 -22.12
CA ASP A 11 -22.35 -1.50 -21.22
C ASP A 11 -22.30 -2.37 -19.96
N ILE A 12 -21.67 -1.86 -18.89
CA ILE A 12 -21.51 -2.57 -17.63
C ILE A 12 -22.58 -2.08 -16.66
N ASP A 13 -23.53 -2.95 -16.33
CA ASP A 13 -24.55 -2.65 -15.32
C ASP A 13 -23.95 -2.72 -13.91
N PHE A 14 -23.82 -1.57 -13.26
CA PHE A 14 -23.33 -1.43 -11.90
C PHE A 14 -24.45 -1.41 -10.84
N SER A 15 -25.71 -1.70 -11.21
CA SER A 15 -26.87 -1.69 -10.29
C SER A 15 -26.67 -2.58 -9.05
N ARG A 16 -25.89 -3.66 -9.17
CA ARG A 16 -25.53 -4.59 -8.08
C ARG A 16 -24.12 -4.41 -7.54
N ALA A 17 -23.38 -3.42 -8.01
CA ALA A 17 -22.01 -3.19 -7.57
C ALA A 17 -21.99 -2.71 -6.11
N LYS A 18 -21.15 -3.33 -5.28
CA LYS A 18 -20.90 -2.84 -3.90
C LYS A 18 -19.79 -1.81 -3.92
N ARG A 19 -20.05 -0.65 -3.33
CA ARG A 19 -19.01 0.35 -3.05
C ARG A 19 -18.18 -0.13 -1.86
N GLY A 20 -16.87 -0.15 -2.01
CA GLY A 20 -15.95 -0.57 -0.96
C GLY A 20 -14.57 -0.86 -1.49
N ALA A 21 -13.59 -0.96 -0.59
CA ALA A 21 -12.26 -1.40 -0.97
C ALA A 21 -12.33 -2.83 -1.54
N VAL A 22 -11.80 -3.02 -2.76
CA VAL A 22 -11.71 -4.34 -3.41
C VAL A 22 -10.81 -5.27 -2.58
N ILE A 23 -9.81 -4.70 -1.92
CA ILE A 23 -8.88 -5.42 -1.04
C ILE A 23 -9.25 -5.08 0.40
N LYS A 24 -9.58 -6.10 1.19
CA LYS A 24 -9.78 -5.93 2.63
C LYS A 24 -8.42 -5.59 3.27
N PRO A 25 -8.35 -4.62 4.20
CA PRO A 25 -7.12 -4.39 4.95
C PRO A 25 -6.70 -5.67 5.66
N GLU A 26 -5.38 -5.89 5.78
CA GLU A 26 -4.87 -7.06 6.48
C GLU A 26 -5.41 -7.10 7.91
N PRO A 27 -5.91 -8.25 8.38
CA PRO A 27 -6.40 -8.38 9.75
C PRO A 27 -5.27 -8.06 10.75
N GLY A 28 -5.61 -7.29 11.79
CA GLY A 28 -4.65 -6.87 12.82
C GLY A 28 -3.88 -5.57 12.51
N LYS A 29 -3.99 -5.00 11.31
CA LYS A 29 -3.38 -3.71 10.96
C LYS A 29 -4.46 -2.63 10.78
N THR A 30 -4.33 -1.55 11.54
CA THR A 30 -5.24 -0.40 11.43
C THR A 30 -4.57 0.71 10.62
N LYS A 31 -5.20 1.15 9.52
CA LYS A 31 -4.71 2.32 8.78
C LYS A 31 -5.00 3.58 9.59
N ILE A 32 -3.93 4.27 9.99
CA ILE A 32 -4.00 5.54 10.72
C ILE A 32 -3.30 6.64 9.93
N SER A 33 -3.68 7.90 10.19
CA SER A 33 -2.95 9.06 9.73
C SER A 33 -2.10 9.58 10.89
N ILE A 34 -0.78 9.46 10.78
CA ILE A 34 0.19 9.93 11.77
C ILE A 34 1.20 10.85 11.10
N ARG A 35 1.73 11.82 11.86
CA ARG A 35 2.86 12.63 11.42
C ARG A 35 4.15 11.94 11.89
N LEU A 36 5.10 11.79 10.97
CA LEU A 36 6.45 11.31 11.22
C LEU A 36 7.43 12.32 10.64
N ASP A 37 8.62 12.41 11.23
CA ASP A 37 9.67 13.29 10.72
C ASP A 37 10.11 12.83 9.33
N ASN A 38 10.40 13.80 8.46
CA ASN A 38 10.86 13.51 7.10
C ASN A 38 12.13 12.64 7.11
N ALA A 39 13.05 12.91 8.04
CA ALA A 39 14.28 12.11 8.19
C ALA A 39 13.99 10.62 8.46
N ILE A 40 12.95 10.31 9.23
CA ILE A 40 12.52 8.93 9.49
C ILE A 40 11.97 8.32 8.20
N LEU A 41 11.09 9.04 7.49
CA LEU A 41 10.51 8.56 6.24
C LEU A 41 11.59 8.30 5.19
N ASP A 42 12.56 9.20 5.05
CA ASP A 42 13.63 9.11 4.07
C ASP A 42 14.56 7.93 4.39
N TYR A 43 14.93 7.73 5.66
CA TYR A 43 15.70 6.56 6.08
C TYR A 43 15.02 5.23 5.70
N PHE A 44 13.74 5.06 6.03
CA PHE A 44 13.03 3.82 5.74
C PHE A 44 12.71 3.62 4.25
N ARG A 45 12.61 4.70 3.48
CA ARG A 45 12.51 4.63 2.01
C ARG A 45 13.80 4.13 1.39
N SER A 46 14.94 4.73 1.75
CA SER A 46 16.26 4.28 1.29
C SER A 46 16.49 2.80 1.63
N LEU A 47 16.14 2.38 2.85
CA LEU A 47 16.27 0.96 3.25
C LEU A 47 15.41 0.02 2.38
N ALA A 48 14.18 0.43 2.04
CA ALA A 48 13.29 -0.37 1.21
C ALA A 48 13.77 -0.43 -0.25
N ASP A 49 14.33 0.68 -0.76
CA ASP A 49 14.89 0.75 -2.11
C ASP A 49 16.15 -0.11 -2.23
N GLU A 50 17.04 -0.06 -1.25
CA GLU A 50 18.25 -0.90 -1.17
C GLU A 50 17.94 -2.40 -1.12
N ALA A 51 16.85 -2.79 -0.46
CA ALA A 51 16.39 -4.17 -0.37
C ALA A 51 15.80 -4.73 -1.68
N GLY A 52 15.80 -3.95 -2.78
CA GLY A 52 15.22 -4.35 -4.06
C GLY A 52 13.71 -4.10 -4.15
N GLY A 53 13.20 -3.17 -3.35
CA GLY A 53 11.79 -2.84 -3.22
C GLY A 53 11.15 -3.47 -1.98
N GLY A 54 10.19 -2.76 -1.40
CA GLY A 54 9.52 -3.21 -0.19
C GLY A 54 8.59 -2.13 0.36
N SER A 55 7.80 -2.51 1.37
CA SER A 55 6.94 -1.56 2.07
C SER A 55 7.72 -0.90 3.21
N TYR A 56 8.15 0.34 3.01
CA TYR A 56 8.75 1.16 4.08
C TYR A 56 7.82 1.26 5.31
N GLN A 57 6.50 1.18 5.10
CA GLN A 57 5.50 1.16 6.19
C GLN A 57 5.63 -0.10 7.05
N THR A 58 5.92 -1.25 6.43
CA THR A 58 6.16 -2.50 7.17
C THR A 58 7.44 -2.40 7.99
N LEU A 59 8.50 -1.79 7.46
CA LEU A 59 9.76 -1.59 8.18
C LEU A 59 9.57 -0.69 9.41
N ILE A 60 8.84 0.42 9.25
CA ILE A 60 8.49 1.31 10.37
C ILE A 60 7.70 0.52 11.43
N ASN A 61 6.70 -0.25 11.02
CA ASN A 61 5.88 -1.02 11.96
C ASN A 61 6.70 -2.06 12.74
N ASN A 62 7.63 -2.75 12.06
CA ASN A 62 8.51 -3.72 12.70
C ASN A 62 9.45 -3.05 13.72
N ALA A 63 10.00 -1.87 13.39
CA ALA A 63 10.83 -1.10 14.31
C ALA A 63 10.05 -0.68 15.56
N LEU A 64 8.81 -0.20 15.40
CA LEU A 64 7.93 0.13 16.53
C LEU A 64 7.59 -1.09 17.38
N SER A 65 7.29 -2.24 16.75
CA SER A 65 7.01 -3.48 17.47
C SER A 65 8.23 -3.97 18.27
N ALA A 66 9.43 -3.86 17.70
CA ALA A 66 10.67 -4.22 18.38
C ALA A 66 10.93 -3.32 19.59
N TYR A 67 10.66 -2.01 19.47
CA TYR A 67 10.78 -1.06 20.58
C TYR A 67 9.82 -1.39 21.74
N ILE A 68 8.59 -1.84 21.44
CA ILE A 68 7.62 -2.23 22.47
C ILE A 68 8.02 -3.53 23.19
N GLN A 69 8.77 -4.41 22.53
CA GLN A 69 9.21 -5.70 23.08
C GLN A 69 10.55 -5.62 23.84
N GLN A 70 11.18 -4.45 23.91
CA GLN A 70 12.32 -4.19 24.80
C GLN A 70 11.86 -4.04 26.25
#